data_AF-A0A2N6P0L4-F1
#
_entry.id   AF-A0A2N6P0L4-F1
#
_cell.length_a   1.000
_cell.length_b   1.000
_cell.length_c   1.000
_cell.angle_alpha   90.00
_cell.angle_beta   90.00
_cell.angle_gamma   90.00
#
_symmetry.space_group_name_H-M   'P 1'
#
loop_
_entity.id
_entity.type
_entity.pdbx_description
1 polymer ?
#
loop_
_entity_poly.entity_id
_entity_poly.type
_entity_poly.pdbx_seq_one_letter_code
_entity_poly.pdbx_strand_id
1 'polypeptide(L)'
;MFSIDLKGLALPFAYLIVLSGALMTFSTIYRKRKAAESANLAPWFGPNLQRNVYMSLLHMEPQEGQEGPAVPDSVLKAALLRRAVEDIQRLIQIKTAKQACSALLQRGSVGDDLWQRFQRAEREMEEELRDVVTEANALAPNWGPIIFQSAHEIASNAKLRQSLADIDAQTASEKQWWEKRRGNIQSAFIKELDNEAGADQPVVVNPPAKSKN
;
A
#
# COMPACT_ATOMS: atom_id res chain seq x y z
N MET A 1 -66.83 -39.16 -12.04
CA MET A 1 -66.61 -38.11 -13.05
C MET A 1 -66.08 -36.89 -12.30
N PHE A 2 -64.77 -36.63 -12.34
CA PHE A 2 -64.17 -35.50 -11.62
C PHE A 2 -64.38 -34.24 -12.45
N SER A 3 -65.34 -33.41 -12.06
CA SER A 3 -65.53 -32.07 -12.60
C SER A 3 -64.42 -31.18 -12.03
N ILE A 4 -63.29 -31.09 -12.74
CA ILE A 4 -62.21 -30.17 -12.36
C ILE A 4 -62.73 -28.75 -12.63
N ASP A 5 -62.96 -27.99 -11.56
CA ASP A 5 -63.29 -26.57 -11.67
C ASP A 5 -62.02 -25.79 -12.04
N LEU A 6 -61.77 -25.73 -13.35
CA LEU A 6 -60.65 -25.02 -13.97
C LEU A 6 -60.53 -23.57 -13.47
N LYS A 7 -61.65 -22.92 -13.12
CA LYS A 7 -61.64 -21.54 -12.62
C LYS A 7 -61.19 -21.46 -11.17
N GLY A 8 -61.67 -22.39 -10.32
CA GLY A 8 -61.24 -22.52 -8.93
C GLY A 8 -59.76 -22.90 -8.78
N LEU A 9 -59.21 -23.65 -9.74
CA LEU A 9 -57.79 -24.01 -9.78
C LEU A 9 -56.92 -22.90 -10.40
N ALA A 10 -57.39 -22.19 -11.42
CA ALA A 10 -56.62 -21.14 -12.09
C ALA A 10 -56.35 -19.92 -11.19
N LEU A 11 -57.28 -19.56 -10.31
CA LEU A 11 -57.17 -18.40 -9.43
C LEU A 11 -55.92 -18.45 -8.49
N PRO A 12 -55.67 -19.54 -7.73
CA PRO A 12 -54.48 -19.63 -6.88
C PRO A 12 -53.17 -19.68 -7.69
N PHE A 13 -53.15 -20.33 -8.86
CA PHE A 13 -51.96 -20.32 -9.72
C PHE A 13 -51.69 -18.92 -10.29
N ALA A 14 -52.72 -18.19 -10.73
CA ALA A 14 -52.57 -16.82 -11.20
C ALA A 14 -52.04 -15.89 -10.08
N TYR A 15 -52.53 -16.05 -8.85
CA TYR A 15 -52.01 -15.32 -7.69
C TYR A 15 -50.53 -15.60 -7.45
N LEU A 16 -50.11 -16.87 -7.49
CA LEU A 16 -48.70 -17.24 -7.32
C LEU A 16 -47.81 -16.72 -8.46
N ILE A 17 -48.29 -16.71 -9.70
CA ILE A 17 -47.55 -16.16 -10.84
C ILE A 17 -47.34 -14.65 -10.67
N VAL A 18 -48.40 -13.91 -10.32
CA VAL A 18 -48.30 -12.45 -10.09
C VAL A 18 -47.40 -12.14 -8.91
N LEU A 19 -47.54 -12.88 -7.80
CA LEU A 19 -46.71 -12.71 -6.61
C LEU A 19 -45.23 -13.02 -6.91
N SER A 20 -44.96 -14.13 -7.60
CA SER A 20 -43.60 -14.53 -7.98
C SER A 20 -42.99 -13.54 -8.98
N GLY A 21 -43.79 -13.05 -9.92
CA GLY A 21 -43.39 -12.00 -10.87
C GLY A 21 -43.01 -10.70 -10.15
N ALA A 22 -43.85 -10.23 -9.23
CA ALA A 22 -43.57 -9.04 -8.42
C ALA A 22 -42.32 -9.22 -7.53
N LEU A 23 -42.13 -10.41 -6.95
CA LEU A 23 -40.95 -10.71 -6.15
C LEU A 23 -39.67 -10.75 -7.01
N MET A 24 -39.74 -11.35 -8.20
CA MET A 24 -38.61 -11.41 -9.13
C MET A 24 -38.23 -10.02 -9.66
N THR A 25 -39.20 -9.19 -10.05
CA THR A 25 -38.93 -7.83 -10.51
C THR A 25 -38.32 -6.99 -9.38
N PHE A 26 -38.86 -7.05 -8.16
CA PHE A 26 -38.28 -6.36 -7.01
C PHE A 26 -36.86 -6.85 -6.70
N SER A 27 -36.65 -8.18 -6.65
CA SER A 27 -35.33 -8.78 -6.35
C SER A 27 -34.28 -8.38 -7.40
N THR A 28 -34.63 -8.42 -8.68
CA THR A 28 -33.70 -8.04 -9.76
C THR A 28 -33.38 -6.54 -9.72
N ILE A 29 -34.36 -5.66 -9.51
CA ILE A 29 -34.14 -4.22 -9.43
C ILE A 29 -33.31 -3.88 -8.17
N TYR A 30 -33.65 -4.44 -7.01
CA TYR A 30 -32.92 -4.20 -5.77
C TYR A 30 -31.46 -4.67 -5.86
N ARG A 31 -31.22 -5.88 -6.39
CA ARG A 31 -29.84 -6.38 -6.60
C ARG A 31 -29.06 -5.54 -7.61
N LYS A 32 -29.70 -5.10 -8.71
CA LYS A 32 -29.08 -4.20 -9.69
C LYS A 32 -28.70 -2.85 -9.05
N ARG A 33 -29.60 -2.26 -8.25
CA ARG A 33 -29.32 -1.00 -7.53
C ARG A 33 -28.18 -1.16 -6.53
N LYS A 34 -28.21 -2.21 -5.71
CA LYS A 34 -27.13 -2.50 -4.74
C LYS A 34 -25.79 -2.76 -5.43
N ALA A 35 -25.80 -3.46 -6.57
CA ALA A 35 -24.59 -3.68 -7.36
C ALA A 35 -24.04 -2.35 -7.93
N ALA A 36 -24.90 -1.49 -8.47
CA ALA A 36 -24.51 -0.18 -9.01
C ALA A 36 -23.97 0.75 -7.91
N GLU A 37 -24.59 0.77 -6.73
CA GLU A 37 -24.10 1.53 -5.57
C GLU A 37 -22.71 1.06 -5.16
N SER A 38 -22.52 -0.26 -5.07
CA SER A 38 -21.20 -0.80 -4.80
C SER A 38 -20.20 -0.44 -5.91
N ALA A 39 -20.59 -0.45 -7.18
CA ALA A 39 -19.69 -0.17 -8.31
C ALA A 39 -19.20 1.29 -8.33
N ASN A 40 -19.96 2.23 -7.76
CA ASN A 40 -19.58 3.64 -7.65
C ASN A 40 -18.60 3.92 -6.51
N LEU A 41 -18.26 2.93 -5.70
CA LEU A 41 -17.28 3.09 -4.64
C LEU A 41 -15.89 3.31 -5.24
N ALA A 42 -15.18 4.30 -4.70
CA ALA A 42 -13.82 4.61 -5.14
C ALA A 42 -12.91 3.37 -4.99
N PRO A 43 -12.04 3.11 -5.97
CA PRO A 43 -11.11 1.99 -5.91
C PRO A 43 -10.15 2.15 -4.73
N TRP A 44 -9.75 1.02 -4.13
CA TRP A 44 -8.84 1.03 -2.98
C TRP A 44 -7.44 1.50 -3.35
N PHE A 45 -6.95 1.06 -4.52
CA PHE A 45 -5.68 1.52 -5.09
C PHE A 45 -5.93 2.49 -6.24
N GLY A 46 -4.99 3.41 -6.43
CA GLY A 46 -4.93 4.21 -7.64
C GLY A 46 -4.62 3.38 -8.89
N PRO A 47 -4.65 4.01 -10.08
CA PRO A 47 -4.29 3.35 -11.33
C PRO A 47 -2.89 2.72 -11.24
N ASN A 48 -2.73 1.52 -11.81
CA ASN A 48 -1.45 0.81 -11.86
C ASN A 48 -0.59 1.35 -13.01
N LEU A 49 0.40 2.18 -12.68
CA LEU A 49 1.30 2.79 -13.67
C LEU A 49 2.08 1.73 -14.45
N GLN A 50 2.64 0.74 -13.76
CA GLN A 50 3.49 -0.29 -14.34
C GLN A 50 2.70 -1.17 -15.30
N ARG A 51 1.46 -1.52 -14.94
CA ARG A 51 0.50 -2.18 -15.84
C ARG A 51 0.22 -1.34 -17.07
N ASN A 52 -0.07 -0.04 -16.90
CA ASN A 52 -0.38 0.84 -18.02
C ASN A 52 0.81 1.00 -18.97
N VAL A 53 2.04 1.11 -18.43
CA VAL A 53 3.26 1.14 -19.24
C VAL A 53 3.42 -0.15 -20.02
N TYR A 54 3.28 -1.31 -19.37
CA TYR A 54 3.37 -2.60 -20.04
C TYR A 54 2.33 -2.76 -21.16
N MET A 55 1.06 -2.42 -20.88
CA MET A 55 0.00 -2.45 -21.90
C MET A 55 0.29 -1.46 -23.03
N SER A 56 0.81 -0.27 -22.73
CA SER A 56 1.18 0.70 -23.77
C SER A 56 2.32 0.17 -24.66
N LEU A 57 3.29 -0.53 -24.08
CA LEU A 57 4.38 -1.18 -24.84
C LEU A 57 3.87 -2.30 -25.73
N LEU A 58 2.86 -3.07 -25.29
CA LEU A 58 2.24 -4.12 -26.11
C LEU A 58 1.46 -3.58 -27.31
N HIS A 59 0.79 -2.44 -27.15
CA HIS A 59 0.01 -1.81 -28.22
C HIS A 59 0.81 -0.80 -29.04
N MET A 60 2.13 -0.76 -28.86
CA MET A 60 2.99 0.16 -29.61
C MET A 60 3.16 -0.34 -31.04
N GLU A 61 2.74 0.46 -32.02
CA GLU A 61 2.92 0.14 -33.43
C GLU A 61 4.39 0.35 -33.84
N PRO A 62 4.93 -0.50 -34.74
CA PRO A 62 6.27 -0.29 -35.26
C PRO A 62 6.33 1.03 -36.03
N GLN A 63 7.39 1.81 -35.79
CA GLN A 63 7.59 3.08 -36.50
C GLN A 63 7.68 2.84 -38.01
N GLU A 64 7.04 3.70 -38.81
CA GLU A 64 7.05 3.62 -40.26
C GLU A 64 8.48 3.49 -40.80
N GLY A 65 8.79 2.33 -41.40
CA GLY A 65 10.10 2.04 -41.99
C GLY A 65 11.03 1.11 -41.20
N GLN A 66 10.63 0.61 -40.02
CA GLN A 66 11.36 -0.47 -39.33
C GLN A 66 10.75 -1.85 -39.61
N GLU A 67 11.54 -2.76 -40.18
CA GLU A 67 11.19 -4.19 -40.29
C GLU A 67 11.49 -4.90 -38.97
N GLY A 68 10.46 -5.15 -38.15
CA GLY A 68 10.58 -5.90 -36.91
C GLY A 68 9.50 -5.56 -35.86
N PRO A 69 9.44 -6.29 -34.74
CA PRO A 69 8.58 -5.92 -33.62
C PRO A 69 8.98 -4.56 -33.05
N ALA A 70 7.99 -3.71 -32.75
CA ALA A 70 8.19 -2.34 -32.26
C ALA A 70 8.99 -2.26 -30.95
N VAL A 71 8.88 -3.29 -30.12
CA VAL A 71 9.52 -3.37 -28.80
C VAL A 71 10.22 -4.72 -28.67
N PRO A 72 11.50 -4.76 -28.24
CA PRO A 72 12.19 -6.01 -27.98
C PRO A 72 11.58 -6.81 -26.82
N ASP A 73 11.55 -8.14 -26.94
CA ASP A 73 11.04 -9.05 -25.91
C ASP A 73 11.68 -8.88 -24.53
N SER A 74 12.97 -8.51 -24.49
CA SER A 74 13.68 -8.25 -23.23
C SER A 74 13.07 -7.08 -22.45
N VAL A 75 12.62 -6.05 -23.16
CA VAL A 75 11.96 -4.87 -22.58
C VAL A 75 10.57 -5.24 -22.07
N LEU A 76 9.81 -6.05 -22.83
CA LEU A 76 8.50 -6.54 -22.40
C LEU A 76 8.60 -7.41 -21.14
N LYS A 77 9.58 -8.33 -21.09
CA LYS A 77 9.83 -9.16 -19.90
C LYS A 77 10.24 -8.32 -18.69
N ALA A 78 11.08 -7.30 -18.88
CA ALA A 78 11.45 -6.38 -17.81
C ALA A 78 10.25 -5.55 -17.32
N ALA A 79 9.41 -5.07 -18.24
CA ALA A 79 8.20 -4.32 -17.90
C ALA A 79 7.18 -5.18 -17.13
N LEU A 80 6.96 -6.43 -17.55
CA LEU A 80 6.10 -7.37 -16.83
C LEU A 80 6.66 -7.68 -15.43
N LEU A 81 7.97 -7.84 -15.29
CA LEU A 81 8.59 -8.02 -13.97
C LEU A 81 8.40 -6.79 -13.07
N ARG A 82 8.48 -5.57 -13.62
CA ARG A 82 8.20 -4.34 -12.86
C ARG A 82 6.73 -4.24 -12.44
N ARG A 83 5.80 -4.67 -13.28
CA ARG A 83 4.37 -4.83 -12.93
C ARG A 83 4.20 -5.82 -11.77
N ALA A 84 4.79 -7.01 -11.88
CA ALA A 84 4.73 -8.03 -10.82
C ALA A 84 5.30 -7.55 -9.47
N VAL A 85 6.35 -6.73 -9.48
CA VAL A 85 6.93 -6.12 -8.26
C VAL A 85 5.92 -5.18 -7.58
N GLU A 86 5.26 -4.31 -8.35
CA GLU A 86 4.21 -3.42 -7.84
C GLU A 86 3.03 -4.23 -7.27
N ASP A 87 2.61 -5.29 -7.97
CA ASP A 87 1.49 -6.14 -7.52
C ASP A 87 1.83 -6.86 -6.21
N ILE A 88 3.08 -7.30 -6.02
CA ILE A 88 3.54 -7.87 -4.73
C ILE A 88 3.51 -6.82 -3.61
N GLN A 89 3.93 -5.60 -3.88
CA GLN A 89 3.87 -4.52 -2.88
C GLN A 89 2.42 -4.23 -2.46
N ARG A 90 1.49 -4.16 -3.43
CA ARG A 90 0.06 -3.99 -3.16
C ARG A 90 -0.53 -5.19 -2.42
N LEU A 91 -0.16 -6.42 -2.80
CA LEU A 91 -0.59 -7.63 -2.12
C LEU A 91 -0.16 -7.63 -0.64
N ILE A 92 1.09 -7.26 -0.35
CA ILE A 92 1.57 -7.12 1.03
C ILE A 92 0.73 -6.09 1.78
N GLN A 93 0.44 -4.94 1.16
CA GLN A 93 -0.41 -3.90 1.75
C GLN A 93 -1.83 -4.40 2.04
N ILE A 94 -2.46 -5.14 1.13
CA ILE A 94 -3.78 -5.76 1.36
C ILE A 94 -3.71 -6.73 2.54
N LYS A 95 -2.70 -7.61 2.58
CA LYS A 95 -2.57 -8.60 3.67
C LYS A 95 -2.42 -7.94 5.04
N THR A 96 -1.59 -6.91 5.14
CA THR A 96 -1.43 -6.14 6.39
C THR A 96 -2.71 -5.39 6.75
N ALA A 97 -3.36 -4.75 5.78
CA ALA A 97 -4.61 -4.02 6.01
C ALA A 97 -5.77 -4.94 6.42
N LYS A 98 -5.86 -6.16 5.89
CA LYS A 98 -6.92 -7.14 6.22
C LYS A 98 -7.05 -7.37 7.72
N GLN A 99 -5.91 -7.63 8.38
CA GLN A 99 -5.87 -7.91 9.80
C GLN A 99 -6.33 -6.69 10.63
N ALA A 100 -5.83 -5.50 10.28
CA ALA A 100 -6.20 -4.26 10.96
C ALA A 100 -7.69 -3.90 10.75
N CYS A 101 -8.17 -3.94 9.50
CA CYS A 101 -9.55 -3.61 9.14
C CYS A 101 -10.55 -4.58 9.77
N SER A 102 -10.26 -5.89 9.81
CA SER A 102 -11.15 -6.87 10.44
C SER A 102 -11.34 -6.59 11.93
N ALA A 103 -10.28 -6.18 12.64
CA ALA A 103 -10.38 -5.81 14.05
C ALA A 103 -11.16 -4.50 14.27
N LEU A 104 -10.96 -3.51 13.40
CA LEU A 104 -11.67 -2.23 13.46
C LEU A 104 -13.17 -2.36 13.12
N LEU A 105 -13.53 -3.27 12.21
CA LEU A 105 -14.91 -3.57 11.85
C LEU A 105 -15.67 -4.20 13.02
N GLN A 106 -15.06 -5.16 13.73
CA GLN A 106 -15.66 -5.76 14.93
C GLN A 106 -15.92 -4.74 16.05
N ARG A 107 -15.10 -3.68 16.11
CA ARG A 107 -15.27 -2.57 17.06
C ARG A 107 -16.32 -1.53 16.61
N GLY A 108 -16.90 -1.67 15.41
CA GLY A 108 -17.83 -0.70 14.83
C GLY A 108 -17.19 0.64 14.45
N SER A 109 -15.86 0.74 14.47
CA SER A 109 -15.11 1.98 14.19
C SER A 109 -14.93 2.26 12.69
N VAL A 110 -15.27 1.28 11.84
CA VAL A 110 -15.14 1.33 10.38
C VAL A 110 -16.49 0.94 9.77
N GLY A 111 -16.91 1.66 8.72
CA GLY A 111 -18.16 1.37 8.01
C GLY A 111 -18.08 0.13 7.13
N ASP A 112 -19.24 -0.52 6.91
CA ASP A 112 -19.39 -1.68 6.02
C ASP A 112 -18.94 -1.38 4.58
N ASP A 113 -19.12 -0.13 4.14
CA ASP A 113 -18.67 0.34 2.83
C ASP A 113 -17.16 0.16 2.61
N LEU A 114 -16.34 0.51 3.62
CA LEU A 114 -14.89 0.36 3.54
C LEU A 114 -14.51 -1.12 3.44
N TRP A 115 -15.21 -1.97 4.19
CA TRP A 115 -15.00 -3.41 4.16
C TRP A 115 -15.35 -4.01 2.78
N GLN A 116 -16.45 -3.57 2.17
CA GLN A 116 -16.83 -3.98 0.82
C GLN A 116 -15.79 -3.54 -0.22
N ARG A 117 -15.27 -2.30 -0.13
CA ARG A 117 -14.17 -1.81 -0.99
C ARG A 117 -12.92 -2.66 -0.84
N PHE A 118 -12.57 -3.01 0.40
CA PHE A 118 -11.42 -3.85 0.70
C PHE A 118 -11.56 -5.26 0.08
N GLN A 119 -12.72 -5.90 0.24
CA GLN A 119 -12.99 -7.23 -0.35
C GLN A 119 -13.03 -7.21 -1.88
N ARG A 120 -13.40 -6.07 -2.49
CA ARG A 120 -13.27 -5.88 -3.94
C ARG A 120 -11.79 -5.82 -4.33
N ALA A 121 -11.01 -4.97 -3.66
CA ALA A 121 -9.59 -4.82 -3.94
C ALA A 121 -8.80 -6.13 -3.79
N GLU A 122 -9.16 -6.97 -2.81
CA GLU A 122 -8.59 -8.31 -2.65
C GLU A 122 -8.85 -9.18 -3.89
N ARG A 123 -10.10 -9.22 -4.38
CA ARG A 123 -10.45 -9.99 -5.58
C ARG A 123 -9.79 -9.46 -6.85
N GLU A 124 -9.82 -8.13 -7.06
CA GLU A 124 -9.15 -7.49 -8.19
C GLU A 124 -7.64 -7.78 -8.20
N MET A 125 -7.00 -7.78 -7.02
CA MET A 125 -5.60 -8.15 -6.89
C MET A 125 -5.36 -9.63 -7.22
N GLU A 126 -6.21 -10.55 -6.76
CA GLU A 126 -6.07 -11.96 -7.11
C GLU A 126 -6.24 -12.22 -8.62
N GLU A 127 -7.15 -11.50 -9.28
CA GLU A 127 -7.33 -11.54 -10.74
C GLU A 127 -6.08 -11.01 -11.45
N GLU A 128 -5.57 -9.84 -11.05
CA GLU A 128 -4.35 -9.25 -11.61
C GLU A 128 -3.14 -10.20 -11.46
N LEU A 129 -2.99 -10.88 -10.32
CA LEU A 129 -1.92 -11.85 -10.13
C LEU A 129 -2.06 -13.08 -11.06
N ARG A 130 -3.28 -13.55 -11.31
CA ARG A 130 -3.55 -14.66 -12.25
C ARG A 130 -3.25 -14.24 -13.69
N ASP A 131 -3.60 -13.01 -14.05
CA ASP A 131 -3.32 -12.45 -15.37
C ASP A 131 -1.81 -12.35 -15.61
N VAL A 132 -1.05 -11.83 -14.65
CA VAL A 132 0.42 -11.75 -14.74
C VAL A 132 1.08 -13.12 -14.91
N VAL A 133 0.58 -14.17 -14.23
CA VAL A 133 1.09 -15.55 -14.40
C VAL A 133 0.81 -16.07 -15.81
N THR A 134 -0.39 -15.79 -16.33
CA THR A 134 -0.79 -16.20 -17.67
C THR A 134 0.04 -15.51 -18.74
N GLU A 135 0.25 -14.19 -18.60
CA GLU A 135 1.10 -13.40 -19.49
C GLU A 135 2.57 -13.82 -19.40
N ALA A 136 3.08 -14.10 -18.20
CA ALA A 136 4.45 -14.58 -18.02
C ALA A 136 4.66 -15.92 -18.75
N ASN A 137 3.71 -16.85 -18.64
CA ASN A 137 3.77 -18.12 -19.37
C ASN A 137 3.66 -17.95 -20.89
N ALA A 138 2.95 -16.91 -21.36
CA ALA A 138 2.88 -16.58 -22.78
C ALA A 138 4.21 -16.02 -23.31
N LEU A 139 4.94 -15.23 -22.51
CA LEU A 139 6.26 -14.68 -22.88
C LEU A 139 7.42 -15.69 -22.74
N ALA A 140 7.32 -16.62 -21.80
CA ALA A 140 8.29 -17.70 -21.62
C ALA A 140 7.65 -18.90 -20.91
N PRO A 141 7.81 -20.13 -21.45
CA PRO A 141 7.25 -21.32 -20.82
C PRO A 141 7.83 -21.52 -19.42
N ASN A 142 6.99 -21.93 -18.47
CA ASN A 142 7.34 -22.14 -17.06
C ASN A 142 7.80 -20.89 -16.28
N TRP A 143 7.59 -19.68 -16.81
CA TRP A 143 7.98 -18.46 -16.09
C TRP A 143 6.96 -18.01 -15.04
N GLY A 144 5.67 -18.33 -15.23
CA GLY A 144 4.60 -17.91 -14.33
C GLY A 144 4.77 -18.29 -12.86
N PRO A 145 5.20 -19.52 -12.51
CA PRO A 145 5.42 -19.89 -11.11
C PRO A 145 6.58 -19.15 -10.42
N ILE A 146 7.59 -18.73 -11.19
CA ILE A 146 8.83 -18.15 -10.64
C ILE A 146 8.84 -16.62 -10.66
N ILE A 147 8.06 -15.97 -11.53
CA ILE A 147 8.06 -14.50 -11.67
C ILE A 147 7.79 -13.78 -10.34
N PHE A 148 6.86 -14.28 -9.54
CA PHE A 148 6.53 -13.68 -8.24
C PHE A 148 7.57 -13.94 -7.16
N GLN A 149 8.33 -15.05 -7.24
CA GLN A 149 9.46 -15.28 -6.34
C GLN A 149 10.53 -14.21 -6.60
N SER A 150 10.90 -14.00 -7.87
CA SER A 150 11.84 -12.95 -8.24
C SER A 150 11.31 -11.55 -7.90
N ALA A 151 10.04 -11.27 -8.16
CA ALA A 151 9.42 -9.98 -7.83
C ALA A 151 9.43 -9.69 -6.32
N HIS A 152 9.20 -10.71 -5.49
CA HIS A 152 9.27 -10.58 -4.03
C HIS A 152 10.68 -10.23 -3.55
N GLU A 153 11.70 -10.93 -4.06
CA GLU A 153 13.10 -10.63 -3.72
C GLU A 153 13.51 -9.22 -4.16
N ILE A 154 13.09 -8.78 -5.36
CA ILE A 154 13.34 -7.42 -5.83
C ILE A 154 12.67 -6.38 -4.93
N ALA A 155 11.40 -6.59 -4.56
CA ALA A 155 10.68 -5.68 -3.68
C ALA A 155 11.34 -5.59 -2.29
N SER A 156 11.74 -6.73 -1.73
CA SER A 156 12.44 -6.82 -0.44
C SER A 156 13.80 -6.12 -0.48
N ASN A 157 14.60 -6.39 -1.52
CA ASN A 157 15.91 -5.78 -1.70
C ASN A 157 15.81 -4.25 -1.89
N ALA A 158 14.84 -3.78 -2.68
CA ALA A 158 14.60 -2.35 -2.87
C ALA A 158 14.25 -1.65 -1.56
N LYS A 159 13.39 -2.26 -0.74
CA LYS A 159 13.03 -1.74 0.59
C LYS A 159 14.24 -1.68 1.52
N LEU A 160 15.05 -2.75 1.55
CA LEU A 160 16.27 -2.79 2.36
C LEU A 160 17.26 -1.69 1.95
N ARG A 161 17.50 -1.52 0.65
CA ARG A 161 18.39 -0.46 0.13
C ARG A 161 17.88 0.93 0.47
N GLN A 162 16.56 1.16 0.40
CA GLN A 162 15.97 2.42 0.82
C GLN A 162 16.23 2.70 2.29
N SER A 163 15.99 1.74 3.18
CA SER A 163 16.24 1.91 4.62
C SER A 163 17.72 2.16 4.93
N LEU A 164 18.64 1.49 4.23
CA LEU A 164 20.08 1.77 4.37
C LEU A 164 20.43 3.19 3.89
N ALA A 165 19.88 3.63 2.76
CA ALA A 165 20.10 4.96 2.25
C ALA A 165 19.56 6.05 3.20
N ASP A 166 18.40 5.82 3.82
CA ASP A 166 17.82 6.73 4.81
C ASP A 166 18.71 6.86 6.06
N ILE A 167 19.26 5.74 6.54
CA ILE A 167 20.22 5.71 7.68
C ILE A 167 21.53 6.44 7.30
N ASP A 168 22.06 6.18 6.12
CA ASP A 168 23.27 6.84 5.62
C ASP A 168 23.06 8.36 5.49
N ALA A 169 21.90 8.79 5.03
CA ALA A 169 21.54 10.21 4.94
C ALA A 169 21.50 10.90 6.31
N GLN A 170 21.08 10.20 7.36
CA GLN A 170 21.02 10.72 8.73
C GLN A 170 22.40 10.86 9.39
N THR A 171 23.40 10.10 8.92
CA THR A 171 24.75 10.07 9.52
C THR A 171 25.40 11.46 9.56
N ALA A 172 25.21 12.31 8.54
CA ALA A 172 25.83 13.63 8.50
C ALA A 172 25.25 14.60 9.54
N SER A 173 23.93 14.61 9.73
CA SER A 173 23.27 15.47 10.71
C SER A 173 23.57 15.00 12.14
N GLU A 174 23.62 13.69 12.38
CA GLU A 174 24.01 13.11 13.66
C GLU A 174 25.45 13.44 14.03
N LYS A 175 26.40 13.38 13.07
CA LYS A 175 27.78 13.82 13.30
C LYS A 175 27.85 15.29 13.71
N GLN A 176 27.13 16.17 13.01
CA GLN A 176 27.09 17.60 13.35
C GLN A 176 26.48 17.84 14.73
N TRP A 177 25.41 17.12 15.07
CA TRP A 177 24.79 17.18 16.39
C TRP A 177 25.75 16.70 17.48
N TRP A 178 26.46 15.59 17.24
CA TRP A 178 27.42 15.01 18.17
C TRP A 178 28.61 15.94 18.44
N GLU A 179 29.19 16.55 17.40
CA GLU A 179 30.30 17.50 17.58
C GLU A 179 29.87 18.73 18.40
N LYS A 180 28.67 19.28 18.15
CA LYS A 180 28.10 20.35 18.98
C LYS A 180 27.93 19.91 20.43
N ARG A 181 27.41 18.70 20.65
CA ARG A 181 27.20 18.15 21.99
C ARG A 181 28.53 17.95 22.72
N ARG A 182 29.54 17.41 22.05
CA ARG A 182 30.91 17.25 22.57
C ARG A 182 31.53 18.58 22.97
N GLY A 183 31.44 19.61 22.11
CA GLY A 183 31.96 20.94 22.40
C GLY A 183 31.34 21.53 23.67
N ASN A 184 30.02 21.41 23.82
CA ASN A 184 29.33 21.85 25.04
C ASN A 184 29.83 21.11 26.29
N ILE A 185 30.02 19.79 26.22
CA ILE A 185 30.54 18.99 27.34
C ILE A 185 31.96 19.42 27.72
N GLN A 186 32.85 19.62 26.74
CA GLN A 186 34.21 20.09 26.98
C GLN A 186 34.23 21.47 27.63
N SER A 187 33.41 22.41 27.14
CA SER A 187 33.31 23.75 27.73
C SER A 187 32.76 23.73 29.16
N ALA A 188 31.81 22.85 29.46
CA ALA A 188 31.24 22.71 30.80
C ALA A 188 32.29 22.17 31.78
N PHE A 189 33.06 21.17 31.37
CA PHE A 189 34.13 20.58 32.19
C PHE A 189 35.27 21.57 32.50
N ILE A 190 35.73 22.33 31.50
CA ILE A 190 36.77 23.36 31.73
C ILE A 190 36.26 24.42 32.72
N LYS A 191 35.01 24.86 32.56
CA LYS A 191 34.39 25.82 33.48
C LYS A 191 34.30 25.28 34.91
N GLU A 192 34.06 23.98 35.07
CA GLU A 192 34.01 23.32 36.38
C GLU A 192 35.41 23.29 37.04
N LEU A 193 36.45 22.93 36.28
CA LEU A 193 37.84 22.97 36.75
C LEU A 193 38.31 24.37 37.14
N ASP A 194 37.97 25.40 36.35
CA ASP A 194 38.31 26.78 36.66
C ASP A 194 37.62 27.27 37.95
N ASN A 195 36.37 26.84 38.18
CA ASN A 195 35.65 27.15 39.40
C ASN A 195 36.26 26.44 40.63
N GLU A 196 36.69 25.18 40.50
CA GLU A 196 37.39 24.47 41.56
C GLU A 196 38.76 25.09 41.87
N ALA A 197 39.54 25.47 40.85
CA ALA A 197 40.82 26.16 41.01
C ALA A 197 40.68 27.57 41.61
N GLY A 198 39.56 28.25 41.35
CA GLY A 198 39.22 29.54 41.98
C GLY A 198 38.78 29.42 43.44
N ALA A 199 38.18 28.29 43.82
CA ALA A 199 37.74 28.03 45.19
C ALA A 199 38.89 27.66 46.16
N ASP A 200 39.98 27.10 45.64
CA ASP A 200 41.15 26.67 46.42
C ASP A 200 42.21 27.78 46.62
N GLN A 201 41.95 29.01 46.15
CA GLN A 201 42.80 30.16 46.46
C GLN A 201 42.53 30.69 47.88
N PRO A 202 43.54 30.78 48.77
CA PRO A 202 43.35 31.30 50.10
C PRO A 202 42.96 32.78 50.01
N VAL A 203 41.78 33.12 50.55
CA VAL A 203 41.30 34.50 50.65
C VAL A 203 42.30 35.28 51.52
N VAL A 204 43.18 36.05 50.88
CA VAL A 204 44.08 36.97 51.58
C VAL A 204 43.25 38.15 52.07
N VAL A 205 42.78 38.06 53.32
CA VAL A 205 42.13 39.17 54.02
C VAL A 205 43.19 40.21 54.35
N ASN A 206 43.30 41.26 53.53
CA ASN A 206 44.12 42.42 53.87
C ASN A 206 43.41 43.25 54.96
N PRO A 207 44.05 43.52 56.11
CA PRO A 207 43.43 44.32 57.18
C PRO A 207 43.37 45.81 56.79
N PRO A 208 42.37 46.56 57.28
CA PRO A 208 42.15 47.94 56.88
C PRO A 208 43.27 48.86 57.34
N ALA A 209 43.77 49.70 56.43
CA ALA A 209 44.83 50.66 56.68
C ALA A 209 44.40 51.70 57.73
N LYS A 210 45.21 51.84 58.78
CA LYS A 210 45.05 52.88 59.81
C LYS A 210 45.20 54.27 59.18
N SER A 211 44.13 55.05 59.23
CA SER A 211 44.15 56.50 59.03
C SER A 211 45.07 57.15 60.07
N LYS A 212 46.03 57.94 59.63
CA LYS A 212 46.82 58.85 60.48
C LYS A 212 46.21 60.25 60.34
N ASN A 213 45.79 60.77 61.50
CA ASN A 213 45.51 62.16 61.92
C ASN A 213 45.21 63.21 60.85
#